data_AF-A0A2V6LWN5-F1
#
_entry.id   AF-A0A2V6LWN5-F1
#
_cell.length_a   1.000
_cell.length_b   1.000
_cell.length_c   1.000
_cell.angle_alpha   90.00
_cell.angle_beta   90.00
_cell.angle_gamma   90.00
#
_symmetry.space_group_name_H-M   'P 1'
#
loop_
_entity.id
_entity.type
_entity.pdbx_description
1 polymer ?
#
loop_
_entity_poly.entity_id
_entity_poly.type
_entity_poly.pdbx_seq_one_letter_code
_entity_poly.pdbx_strand_id
1 'polypeptide(L)'
;TKGLRRLNAPEETDDYHPAHAPLTSVDELKKVFGWAQYTSHPGWDEDFTTIIGGCQQIDAAYASRDVLRALGIPDDFVDRFLQARRGPDALDGTADDPQMDQQTAFSLLGIGGVGAGTGAGQSPQANGIQNLIVFKSPNPVFRIVSVGKSGDVSRSMEMVVLKQAAGVGRPQVFSWKEL
;
A
#
# COMPACT_ATOMS: atom_id res chain seq x y z
N THR A 1 4.43 -5.01 29.67
CA THR A 1 4.70 -3.65 29.15
C THR A 1 3.43 -2.84 29.30
N LYS A 2 3.39 -1.83 30.18
CA LYS A 2 2.20 -0.97 30.32
C LYS A 2 2.11 -0.09 29.07
N GLY A 3 0.99 -0.15 28.35
CA GLY A 3 0.75 0.62 27.14
C GLY A 3 1.15 2.09 27.27
N LEU A 4 1.72 2.65 26.19
CA LEU A 4 2.21 4.02 26.11
C LEU A 4 1.05 5.02 26.35
N ARG A 5 0.78 5.34 27.62
CA ARG A 5 -0.30 6.26 28.11
C ARG A 5 -0.23 7.70 27.58
N ARG A 6 0.67 8.02 26.66
CA ARG A 6 0.92 9.38 26.15
C ARG A 6 0.54 9.59 24.69
N LEU A 7 -0.04 8.58 24.06
CA LEU A 7 -0.56 8.66 22.69
C LEU A 7 -2.06 8.41 22.77
N ASN A 8 -2.83 8.87 21.78
CA ASN A 8 -4.31 8.86 21.74
C ASN A 8 -4.99 7.45 21.83
N ALA A 9 -4.28 6.44 22.31
CA ALA A 9 -4.78 5.11 22.58
C ALA A 9 -5.67 5.10 23.84
N PRO A 10 -6.79 4.35 23.83
CA PRO A 10 -7.59 4.14 25.03
C PRO A 10 -6.80 3.35 26.09
N GLU A 11 -7.27 3.40 27.34
CA GLU A 11 -6.77 2.49 28.36
C GLU A 11 -7.19 1.05 28.04
N GLU A 12 -6.34 0.09 28.41
CA GLU A 12 -6.70 -1.33 28.35
C GLU A 12 -7.79 -1.63 29.38
N THR A 13 -8.81 -2.37 28.95
CA THR A 13 -9.93 -2.81 29.78
C THR A 13 -10.12 -4.32 29.64
N ASP A 14 -11.01 -4.91 30.43
CA ASP A 14 -11.36 -6.33 30.29
C ASP A 14 -11.88 -6.67 28.87
N ASP A 15 -12.53 -5.69 28.23
CA ASP A 15 -13.10 -5.82 26.88
C ASP A 15 -12.14 -5.37 25.76
N TYR A 16 -10.99 -4.75 26.10
CA TYR A 16 -10.02 -4.26 25.13
C TYR A 16 -8.58 -4.49 25.59
N HIS A 17 -7.95 -5.51 25.03
CA HIS A 17 -6.57 -5.87 25.29
C HIS A 17 -5.82 -6.07 23.95
N PRO A 18 -5.17 -5.01 23.41
CA PRO A 18 -4.43 -5.13 22.17
C PRO A 18 -3.24 -6.06 22.35
N ALA A 19 -2.87 -6.80 21.30
CA ALA A 19 -1.85 -7.84 21.37
C ALA A 19 -0.41 -7.33 21.65
N HIS A 20 -0.18 -6.01 21.55
CA HIS A 20 1.15 -5.38 21.64
C HIS A 20 2.20 -6.02 20.71
N ALA A 21 1.75 -6.48 19.55
CA ALA A 21 2.54 -7.17 18.54
C ALA A 21 2.19 -6.63 17.14
N PRO A 22 3.06 -6.83 16.13
CA PRO A 22 2.73 -6.50 14.74
C PRO A 22 1.45 -7.20 14.28
N LEU A 23 0.67 -6.51 13.44
CA LEU A 23 -0.53 -7.09 12.82
C LEU A 23 -0.13 -8.21 11.86
N THR A 24 -0.81 -9.35 11.93
CA THR A 24 -0.57 -10.50 11.04
C THR A 24 -1.58 -10.59 9.90
N SER A 25 -2.69 -9.86 10.01
CA SER A 25 -3.74 -9.75 9.01
C SER A 25 -4.36 -8.36 9.01
N VAL A 26 -4.85 -7.92 7.84
CA VAL A 26 -5.58 -6.65 7.70
C VAL A 26 -6.84 -6.65 8.57
N ASP A 27 -7.51 -7.81 8.71
CA ASP A 27 -8.71 -7.97 9.53
C ASP A 27 -8.51 -7.61 11.02
N GLU A 28 -7.27 -7.65 11.54
CA GLU A 28 -6.98 -7.19 12.90
C GLU A 28 -7.18 -5.69 13.10
N LEU A 29 -7.21 -4.88 12.03
CA LEU A 29 -7.56 -3.46 12.10
C LEU A 29 -8.98 -3.24 12.64
N LYS A 30 -9.90 -4.21 12.44
CA LYS A 30 -11.26 -4.18 13.02
C LYS A 30 -11.25 -4.20 14.56
N LYS A 31 -10.18 -4.73 15.15
CA LYS A 31 -9.99 -4.80 16.60
C LYS A 31 -9.32 -3.55 17.16
N VAL A 32 -8.80 -2.66 16.31
CA VAL A 32 -8.18 -1.41 16.76
C VAL A 32 -9.29 -0.46 17.23
N PHE A 33 -9.11 0.10 18.42
CA PHE A 33 -10.08 1.02 18.98
C PHE A 33 -10.30 2.22 18.05
N GLY A 34 -11.56 2.61 17.84
CA GLY A 34 -11.94 3.71 16.94
C GLY A 34 -12.03 3.35 15.45
N TRP A 35 -11.62 2.16 15.03
CA TRP A 35 -11.66 1.75 13.61
C TRP A 35 -13.00 1.15 13.17
N ALA A 36 -13.88 0.78 14.11
CA ALA A 36 -15.13 0.08 13.81
C ALA A 36 -15.96 0.78 12.72
N GLN A 37 -16.12 2.11 12.80
CA GLN A 37 -16.85 2.86 11.79
C GLN A 37 -16.18 2.76 10.42
N TYR A 38 -14.85 2.96 10.32
CA TYR A 38 -14.13 2.88 9.06
C TYR A 38 -14.26 1.48 8.45
N THR A 39 -13.98 0.44 9.23
CA THR A 39 -14.00 -0.97 8.79
C THR A 39 -15.40 -1.52 8.50
N SER A 40 -16.46 -0.75 8.76
CA SER A 40 -17.84 -1.12 8.42
C SER A 40 -18.21 -0.82 6.97
N HIS A 41 -17.41 -0.01 6.27
CA HIS A 41 -17.66 0.35 4.88
C HIS A 41 -17.16 -0.76 3.93
N PRO A 42 -17.90 -1.09 2.86
CA PRO A 42 -17.38 -1.98 1.82
C PRO A 42 -16.07 -1.44 1.22
N GLY A 43 -15.11 -2.32 0.92
CA GLY A 43 -13.84 -1.95 0.29
C GLY A 43 -12.83 -1.23 1.21
N TRP A 44 -13.09 -1.14 2.52
CA TRP A 44 -12.21 -0.45 3.47
C TRP A 44 -10.77 -0.99 3.51
N ASP A 45 -10.55 -2.24 3.09
CA ASP A 45 -9.29 -2.95 3.15
C ASP A 45 -8.50 -2.94 1.82
N GLU A 46 -9.01 -2.29 0.77
CA GLU A 46 -8.43 -2.29 -0.57
C GLU A 46 -7.03 -1.65 -0.62
N ASP A 47 -6.83 -0.58 0.16
CA ASP A 47 -5.55 0.15 0.26
C ASP A 47 -4.59 -0.41 1.33
N PHE A 48 -4.99 -1.47 2.05
CA PHE A 48 -4.21 -2.04 3.15
C PHE A 48 -3.63 -3.40 2.78
N THR A 49 -2.42 -3.65 3.27
CA THR A 49 -1.77 -4.97 3.22
C THR A 49 -0.92 -5.15 4.47
N THR A 50 -0.97 -6.35 5.06
CA THR A 50 -0.07 -6.74 6.15
C THR A 50 1.05 -7.61 5.63
N ILE A 51 2.29 -7.26 5.96
CA ILE A 51 3.48 -8.01 5.59
C ILE A 51 4.15 -8.51 6.87
N ILE A 52 4.35 -9.83 6.96
CA ILE A 52 5.04 -10.43 8.10
C ILE A 52 6.53 -10.07 8.01
N GLY A 53 7.08 -9.47 9.07
CA GLY A 53 8.50 -9.12 9.16
C GLY A 53 8.86 -7.67 8.85
N GLY A 54 7.89 -6.80 8.55
CA GLY A 54 8.08 -5.34 8.48
C GLY A 54 7.41 -4.66 7.29
N CYS A 55 7.37 -3.33 7.34
CA CYS A 55 6.81 -2.50 6.26
C CYS A 55 7.76 -2.48 5.05
N GLN A 56 7.27 -2.92 3.90
CA GLN A 56 7.91 -2.60 2.62
C GLN A 56 7.59 -1.15 2.23
N GLN A 57 8.35 -0.62 1.27
CA GLN A 57 8.02 0.67 0.65
C GLN A 57 6.69 0.58 -0.11
N ILE A 58 5.91 1.65 -0.11
CA ILE A 58 4.73 1.80 -0.96
C ILE A 58 5.18 1.87 -2.41
N ASP A 59 4.65 0.98 -3.26
CA ASP A 59 4.93 1.00 -4.69
C ASP A 59 3.98 1.97 -5.40
N ALA A 60 4.51 3.14 -5.79
CA ALA A 60 3.77 4.17 -6.50
C ALA A 60 3.24 3.70 -7.86
N ALA A 61 3.78 2.63 -8.45
CA ALA A 61 3.24 2.07 -9.69
C ALA A 61 1.81 1.53 -9.54
N TYR A 62 1.39 1.20 -8.31
CA TYR A 62 0.09 0.59 -8.01
C TYR A 62 -0.70 1.33 -6.94
N ALA A 63 -0.08 2.28 -6.22
CA ALA A 63 -0.74 3.04 -5.17
C ALA A 63 -1.96 3.82 -5.70
N SER A 64 -3.04 3.79 -4.92
CA SER A 64 -4.23 4.59 -5.20
C SER A 64 -3.96 6.08 -4.98
N ARG A 65 -4.88 6.92 -5.47
CA ARG A 65 -4.85 8.36 -5.23
C ARG A 65 -4.76 8.68 -3.74
N ASP A 66 -5.57 8.00 -2.93
CA ASP A 66 -5.67 8.29 -1.50
C ASP A 66 -4.44 7.81 -0.71
N VAL A 67 -3.81 6.69 -1.11
CA VAL A 67 -2.52 6.26 -0.56
C VAL A 67 -1.43 7.30 -0.83
N LEU A 68 -1.34 7.82 -2.06
CA LEU A 68 -0.35 8.84 -2.41
C LEU A 68 -0.58 10.14 -1.63
N ARG A 69 -1.84 10.55 -1.45
CA ARG A 69 -2.20 11.73 -0.64
C ARG A 69 -1.91 11.53 0.84
N ALA A 70 -2.08 10.32 1.36
CA ALA A 70 -1.77 9.99 2.75
C ALA A 70 -0.27 10.11 3.08
N LEU A 71 0.61 10.04 2.06
CA LEU A 71 2.04 10.35 2.20
C LEU A 71 2.33 11.87 2.27
N GLY A 72 1.30 12.71 2.22
CA GLY A 72 1.43 14.17 2.24
C GLY A 72 1.79 14.78 0.88
N ILE A 73 1.63 14.01 -0.21
CA ILE A 73 1.84 14.50 -1.58
C ILE A 73 0.63 15.37 -1.96
N PRO A 74 0.84 16.61 -2.43
CA PRO A 74 -0.28 17.49 -2.79
C PRO A 74 -1.07 16.96 -4.00
N ASP A 75 -2.38 17.24 -4.02
CA ASP A 75 -3.34 16.72 -5.00
C ASP A 75 -2.92 16.96 -6.45
N ASP A 76 -2.35 18.12 -6.78
CA ASP A 76 -1.89 18.46 -8.14
C ASP A 76 -0.75 17.57 -8.62
N PHE A 77 0.19 17.21 -7.72
CA PHE A 77 1.26 16.27 -8.01
C PHE A 77 0.73 14.84 -8.15
N VAL A 78 -0.21 14.44 -7.29
CA VAL A 78 -0.86 13.12 -7.38
C VAL A 78 -1.64 12.98 -8.68
N ASP A 79 -2.47 13.96 -9.02
CA ASP A 79 -3.32 13.91 -10.21
C ASP A 79 -2.48 13.93 -11.50
N ARG A 80 -1.41 14.73 -11.53
CA ARG A 80 -0.45 14.72 -12.65
C ARG A 80 0.26 13.38 -12.80
N PHE A 81 0.70 12.78 -11.69
CA PHE A 81 1.34 11.46 -11.71
C PHE A 81 0.38 10.38 -12.19
N LEU A 82 -0.85 10.35 -11.66
CA LEU A 82 -1.86 9.37 -12.05
C LEU A 82 -2.27 9.52 -13.52
N GLN A 83 -2.43 10.76 -14.01
CA GLN A 83 -2.68 11.01 -15.43
C GLN A 83 -1.53 10.50 -16.29
N ALA A 84 -0.28 10.75 -15.89
CA ALA A 84 0.87 10.25 -16.62
C ALA A 84 1.01 8.72 -16.55
N ARG A 85 0.54 8.09 -15.47
CA ARG A 85 0.61 6.64 -15.27
C ARG A 85 -0.40 5.86 -16.13
N ARG A 86 -1.61 6.40 -16.28
CA ARG A 86 -2.79 5.79 -16.95
C ARG A 86 -2.85 5.96 -18.48
N GLY A 87 -1.86 6.63 -19.05
CA GLY A 87 -1.86 6.90 -20.49
C GLY A 87 -3.10 7.64 -21.04
N PRO A 88 -3.31 7.57 -22.36
CA PRO A 88 -4.42 8.22 -23.06
C PRO A 88 -5.83 7.73 -22.68
N ASP A 89 -6.00 6.45 -22.34
CA ASP A 89 -7.33 5.89 -22.04
C ASP A 89 -7.80 6.15 -20.60
N ALA A 90 -6.92 6.72 -19.77
CA ALA A 90 -7.15 7.07 -18.37
C ALA A 90 -7.46 5.85 -17.46
N LEU A 91 -7.07 4.64 -17.87
CA LEU A 91 -7.15 3.42 -17.10
C LEU A 91 -5.75 2.96 -16.69
N ASP A 92 -5.61 2.43 -15.48
CA ASP A 92 -4.34 1.85 -15.03
C ASP A 92 -4.26 0.38 -15.47
N GLY A 93 -3.07 -0.06 -15.88
CA GLY A 93 -2.77 -1.45 -16.22
C GLY A 93 -3.14 -1.83 -17.66
N THR A 94 -3.32 -0.86 -18.54
CA THR A 94 -3.69 -1.07 -19.96
C THR A 94 -2.44 -1.03 -20.87
N ALA A 95 -2.62 -1.39 -22.14
CA ALA A 95 -1.51 -1.54 -23.07
C ALA A 95 -0.86 -0.20 -23.47
N ASP A 96 -1.57 0.91 -23.28
CA ASP A 96 -1.14 2.27 -23.60
C ASP A 96 -0.47 3.00 -22.43
N ASP A 97 -0.41 2.39 -21.25
CA ASP A 97 0.35 2.91 -20.11
C ASP A 97 1.82 3.16 -20.50
N PRO A 98 2.33 4.39 -20.32
CA PRO A 98 3.70 4.70 -20.69
C PRO A 98 4.71 4.00 -19.79
N GLN A 99 5.84 3.64 -20.38
CA GLN A 99 6.99 3.20 -19.59
C GLN A 99 7.57 4.39 -18.81
N MET A 100 7.48 4.31 -17.50
CA MET A 100 8.05 5.28 -16.57
C MET A 100 9.15 4.60 -15.73
N ASP A 101 10.17 5.37 -15.36
CA ASP A 101 11.19 4.98 -14.38
C ASP A 101 10.99 5.70 -13.04
N GLN A 102 11.75 5.33 -12.01
CA GLN A 102 11.61 5.93 -10.69
C GLN A 102 11.90 7.43 -10.68
N GLN A 103 12.91 7.88 -11.43
CA GLN A 103 13.29 9.29 -11.46
C GLN A 103 12.15 10.16 -12.04
N THR A 104 11.52 9.69 -13.12
CA THR A 104 10.38 10.34 -13.75
C THR A 104 9.16 10.32 -12.83
N ALA A 105 8.85 9.16 -12.23
CA ALA A 105 7.75 9.03 -11.28
C ALA A 105 7.90 9.99 -10.10
N PHE A 106 9.09 10.04 -9.50
CA PHE A 106 9.37 10.89 -8.35
C PHE A 106 9.33 12.37 -8.73
N SER A 107 9.84 12.75 -9.90
CA SER A 107 9.69 14.11 -10.44
C SER A 107 8.22 14.52 -10.58
N LEU A 108 7.38 13.63 -11.13
CA LEU A 108 5.94 13.87 -11.29
C LEU A 108 5.21 13.98 -9.95
N LEU A 109 5.61 13.18 -8.96
CA LEU A 109 5.12 13.23 -7.58
C LEU A 109 5.73 14.39 -6.76
N GLY A 110 6.66 15.15 -7.32
CA GLY A 110 7.34 16.24 -6.60
C GLY A 110 8.27 15.76 -5.50
N ILE A 111 8.72 14.50 -5.58
CA ILE A 111 9.64 13.84 -4.65
C ILE A 111 11.06 14.03 -5.20
N GLY A 112 11.84 14.95 -4.62
CA GLY A 112 13.18 15.29 -5.12
C GLY A 112 14.28 15.04 -4.10
N GLY A 113 15.27 14.21 -4.48
CA GLY A 113 16.61 14.25 -3.90
C GLY A 113 17.41 15.44 -4.47
N VAL A 114 18.42 15.90 -3.73
CA VAL A 114 19.31 17.01 -4.07
C VAL A 114 19.90 16.81 -5.48
N GLY A 115 19.35 17.47 -6.50
CA GLY A 115 19.87 17.35 -7.89
C GLY A 115 18.90 17.69 -9.02
N ALA A 116 17.58 17.71 -8.78
CA ALA A 116 16.61 18.11 -9.80
C ALA A 116 16.25 19.61 -9.66
N GLY A 117 17.03 20.47 -10.32
CA GLY A 117 16.64 21.81 -10.78
C GLY A 117 16.27 22.85 -9.70
N THR A 118 16.85 24.04 -9.82
CA THR A 118 16.52 25.25 -9.05
C THR A 118 15.13 25.85 -9.36
N GLY A 119 14.15 25.02 -9.73
CA GLY A 119 12.79 25.43 -10.08
C GLY A 119 11.87 25.48 -8.86
N ALA A 120 11.05 26.52 -8.78
CA ALA A 120 10.14 26.87 -7.69
C ALA A 120 8.95 25.91 -7.47
N GLY A 121 9.18 24.59 -7.49
CA GLY A 121 8.14 23.55 -7.38
C GLY A 121 8.49 22.37 -6.47
N GLN A 122 9.50 22.50 -5.62
CA GLN A 122 9.84 21.46 -4.64
C GLN A 122 8.86 21.55 -3.46
N SER A 123 8.09 20.50 -3.21
CA SER A 123 7.30 20.41 -1.98
C SER A 123 8.28 20.27 -0.79
N PRO A 124 8.19 21.11 0.26
CA PRO A 124 9.05 21.00 1.44
C PRO A 124 8.92 19.65 2.16
N GLN A 125 7.84 18.91 1.92
CA GLN A 125 7.52 17.62 2.55
C GLN A 125 8.20 16.40 1.90
N ALA A 126 8.67 16.51 0.64
CA ALA A 126 9.20 15.39 -0.13
C ALA A 126 10.46 14.71 0.44
N ASN A 127 11.21 15.39 1.31
CA ASN A 127 12.46 14.85 1.85
C ASN A 127 12.26 13.73 2.89
N GLY A 128 11.07 13.65 3.52
CA GLY A 128 10.81 12.67 4.58
C GLY A 128 10.29 11.31 4.11
N ILE A 129 9.71 11.24 2.90
CA ILE A 129 8.98 10.05 2.41
C ILE A 129 9.77 9.18 1.43
N GLN A 130 10.98 9.60 1.03
CA GLN A 130 11.80 8.85 0.04
C GLN A 130 12.09 7.41 0.48
N ASN A 131 12.23 7.17 1.78
CA ASN A 131 12.45 5.83 2.33
C ASN A 131 11.15 5.01 2.49
N LEU A 132 9.98 5.63 2.28
CA LEU A 132 8.67 5.02 2.44
C LEU A 132 8.03 4.63 1.10
N ILE A 133 8.57 5.12 -0.01
CA ILE A 133 7.98 4.96 -1.35
C ILE A 133 9.04 4.51 -2.36
N VAL A 134 8.63 3.70 -3.32
CA VAL A 134 9.42 3.21 -4.45
C VAL A 134 8.54 3.25 -5.71
N PHE A 135 9.12 3.19 -6.89
CA PHE A 135 8.35 3.01 -8.13
C PHE A 135 8.82 1.74 -8.84
N LYS A 136 7.88 0.81 -9.10
CA LYS A 136 8.15 -0.53 -9.62
C LYS A 136 9.12 -1.29 -8.70
N SER A 137 8.63 -1.64 -7.52
CA SER A 137 9.38 -2.39 -6.52
C SER A 137 9.97 -3.66 -7.15
N PRO A 138 11.25 -4.00 -6.86
CA PRO A 138 11.83 -5.28 -7.29
C PRO A 138 11.20 -6.47 -6.56
N ASN A 139 10.55 -6.24 -5.42
CA ASN A 139 9.86 -7.26 -4.62
C ASN A 139 8.39 -6.86 -4.39
N PRO A 140 7.55 -6.86 -5.45
CA PRO A 140 6.17 -6.44 -5.32
C PRO A 140 5.35 -7.48 -4.55
N VAL A 141 4.41 -6.99 -3.74
CA VAL A 141 3.43 -7.81 -3.02
C VAL A 141 2.11 -7.79 -3.79
N PHE A 142 1.55 -8.97 -4.03
CA PHE A 142 0.29 -9.14 -4.72
C PHE A 142 -0.76 -9.73 -3.78
N ARG A 143 -1.98 -9.21 -3.88
CA ARG A 143 -3.18 -9.89 -3.43
C ARG A 143 -3.74 -10.67 -4.61
N ILE A 144 -3.79 -11.99 -4.49
CA ILE A 144 -4.27 -12.90 -5.55
C ILE A 144 -5.58 -13.51 -5.08
N VAL A 145 -6.64 -13.33 -5.87
CA VAL A 145 -7.92 -14.02 -5.69
C VAL A 145 -8.02 -15.13 -6.73
N SER A 146 -8.19 -16.37 -6.26
CA SER A 146 -8.35 -17.55 -7.10
C SER A 146 -9.74 -18.14 -6.88
N VAL A 147 -10.44 -18.47 -7.96
CA VAL A 147 -11.75 -19.13 -7.93
C VAL A 147 -11.63 -20.48 -8.61
N GLY A 148 -11.85 -21.56 -7.84
CA GLY A 148 -11.84 -22.94 -8.31
C GLY A 148 -13.25 -23.51 -8.34
N LYS A 149 -13.56 -24.28 -9.39
CA LYS A 149 -14.84 -24.99 -9.54
C LYS A 149 -14.61 -26.49 -9.70
N SER A 150 -15.36 -27.29 -8.96
CA SER A 150 -15.41 -28.75 -9.10
C SER A 150 -16.87 -29.23 -9.04
N GLY A 151 -17.39 -29.73 -10.17
CA GLY A 151 -18.82 -30.00 -10.31
C GLY A 151 -19.66 -28.75 -10.04
N ASP A 152 -20.58 -28.85 -9.08
CA ASP A 152 -21.45 -27.76 -8.65
C ASP A 152 -20.87 -26.92 -7.50
N VAL A 153 -19.67 -27.24 -7.01
CA VAL A 153 -19.02 -26.53 -5.91
C VAL A 153 -18.04 -25.49 -6.45
N SER A 154 -18.17 -24.25 -5.98
CA SER A 154 -17.22 -23.15 -6.21
C SER A 154 -16.55 -22.76 -4.90
N ARG A 155 -15.24 -22.54 -4.94
CA ARG A 155 -14.42 -22.12 -3.79
C ARG A 155 -13.54 -20.96 -4.20
N SER A 156 -13.43 -19.97 -3.34
CA SER A 156 -12.61 -18.78 -3.57
C SER A 156 -11.54 -18.70 -2.50
N MET A 157 -10.30 -18.41 -2.89
CA MET A 157 -9.18 -18.22 -1.99
C MET A 157 -8.51 -16.89 -2.28
N GLU A 158 -8.20 -16.15 -1.23
CA GLU A 158 -7.35 -14.97 -1.29
C GLU A 158 -5.98 -15.29 -0.71
N MET A 159 -4.91 -14.83 -1.37
CA MET A 159 -3.54 -14.98 -0.92
C MET A 159 -2.80 -13.64 -0.99
N VAL A 160 -1.96 -13.36 0.00
CA VAL A 160 -0.97 -12.27 -0.07
C VAL A 160 0.40 -12.88 -0.34
N VAL A 161 1.01 -12.49 -1.45
CA VAL A 161 2.21 -13.14 -2.00
C VAL A 161 3.28 -12.10 -2.31
N LEU A 162 4.48 -12.29 -1.77
CA LEU A 162 5.68 -11.58 -2.20
C LEU A 162 6.26 -12.25 -3.44
N LYS A 163 6.32 -11.51 -4.55
CA LYS A 163 7.08 -11.92 -5.71
C LYS A 163 8.56 -11.65 -5.46
N GLN A 164 9.38 -12.69 -5.56
CA GLN A 164 10.83 -12.57 -5.52
C GLN A 164 11.36 -12.12 -6.88
N ALA A 165 12.45 -11.35 -6.89
CA ALA A 165 13.12 -11.01 -8.13
C ALA A 165 13.57 -12.28 -8.88
N ALA A 166 13.62 -12.21 -10.21
CA ALA A 166 14.01 -13.35 -11.04
C ALA A 166 15.41 -13.86 -10.65
N GLY A 167 15.54 -15.16 -10.39
CA GLY A 167 16.79 -15.79 -9.98
C GLY A 167 17.13 -15.68 -8.49
N VAL A 168 16.35 -14.96 -7.68
CA VAL A 168 16.58 -14.84 -6.22
C VAL A 168 15.89 -15.95 -5.44
N GLY A 169 14.68 -16.34 -5.83
CA GLY A 169 13.94 -17.37 -5.10
C GLY A 169 12.55 -17.66 -5.65
N ARG A 170 11.80 -18.48 -4.93
CA ARG A 170 10.39 -18.78 -5.23
C ARG A 170 9.49 -17.72 -4.56
N PRO A 171 8.31 -17.41 -5.13
CA PRO A 171 7.33 -16.55 -4.47
C PRO A 171 7.04 -17.04 -3.04
N GLN A 172 6.87 -16.10 -2.11
CA GLN A 172 6.58 -16.39 -0.71
C GLN A 172 5.14 -15.99 -0.39
N VAL A 173 4.38 -16.92 0.19
CA VAL A 173 3.02 -16.65 0.66
C VAL A 173 3.10 -16.14 2.09
N PHE A 174 2.61 -14.93 2.34
CA PHE A 174 2.53 -14.37 3.70
C PHE A 174 1.29 -14.85 4.43
N SER A 175 0.15 -14.86 3.74
CA SER A 175 -1.13 -15.28 4.30
C SER A 175 -2.05 -15.79 3.20
N TRP A 176 -3.05 -16.57 3.60
CA TRP A 176 -4.16 -16.98 2.75
C TRP A 176 -5.41 -17.18 3.58
N LYS A 177 -6.57 -17.01 2.95
CA LYS A 177 -7.88 -17.33 3.52
C LYS A 177 -8.84 -17.82 2.44
N GLU A 178 -9.77 -18.68 2.83
CA GLU A 178 -10.94 -19.00 2.00
C GLU A 178 -11.98 -17.89 2.18
N LEU A 179 -12.63 -17.48 1.08
CA LEU A 179 -13.65 -16.42 1.04
C LEU A 179 -15.07 -17.00 1.09
#